data_AF-A0A2B4R805-F1
#
_entry.id   AF-A0A2B4R805-F1
#
_cell.length_a   1.000
_cell.length_b   1.000
_cell.length_c   1.000
_cell.angle_alpha   90.00
_cell.angle_beta   90.00
_cell.angle_gamma   90.00
#
_symmetry.space_group_name_H-M   'P 1'
#
loop_
_entity.id
_entity.type
_entity.pdbx_description
1 polymer ?
#
loop_
_entity_poly.entity_id
_entity_poly.type
_entity_poly.pdbx_seq_one_letter_code
_entity_poly.pdbx_strand_id
1 'polypeptide(L)'
;MVWTEKHDMLLCREIITADLFTDIKKGTARRSAKWAAIAEALVAVKDIDVPFRVDKRAVRDRYNLLAERMRIKIKNEEKASSISPTRSEVEEALEYLIEKEDAFDEIHKNNMNRKDDVAEREKAEELRNVAMESLGTTKRRKEDEKENSLDCKQPKRRRSAGSETMAYLRKKSKKERQGRAEEIELRKAQLELEQKNEMMFCKCCNNSNNNKSKLLQCCSSNNSNSNNSRLNFP
;
A
#
# COMPACT_ATOMS: atom_id res chain seq x y z
N MET A 1 19.46 21.34 30.91
CA MET A 1 18.12 21.94 31.09
C MET A 1 17.18 20.88 31.62
N VAL A 2 16.25 21.24 32.52
CA VAL A 2 15.18 20.34 32.98
C VAL A 2 13.97 20.56 32.08
N TRP A 3 13.44 19.47 31.52
CA TRP A 3 12.24 19.50 30.70
C TRP A 3 11.00 19.37 31.58
N THR A 4 10.02 20.26 31.37
CA THR A 4 8.70 20.19 32.02
C THR A 4 7.63 19.96 30.96
N GLU A 5 6.41 19.64 31.38
CA GLU A 5 5.29 19.42 30.46
C GLU A 5 5.01 20.63 29.55
N LYS A 6 5.14 21.86 30.07
CA LYS A 6 5.06 23.09 29.25
C LYS A 6 6.14 23.13 28.16
N HIS A 7 7.35 22.67 28.45
CA HIS A 7 8.41 22.61 27.45
C HIS A 7 8.13 21.56 26.39
N ASP A 8 7.58 20.41 26.78
CA ASP A 8 7.20 19.34 25.87
C ASP A 8 6.05 19.77 24.94
N MET A 9 5.07 20.51 25.47
CA MET A 9 3.99 21.12 24.69
C MET A 9 4.52 22.07 23.62
N LEU A 10 5.37 23.04 24.01
CA LEU A 10 5.97 23.98 23.06
C LEU A 10 6.85 23.27 22.03
N LEU A 11 7.63 22.27 22.46
CA LEU A 11 8.41 21.43 21.56
C LEU A 11 7.52 20.78 20.49
N CYS A 12 6.44 20.12 20.90
CA CYS A 12 5.54 19.46 19.96
C CYS A 12 4.89 20.47 19.00
N ARG A 13 4.43 21.61 19.51
CA ARG A 13 3.83 22.68 18.71
C ARG A 13 4.80 23.25 17.66
N GLU A 14 6.05 23.48 18.03
CA GLU A 14 7.08 23.96 17.09
C GLU A 14 7.44 22.90 16.05
N ILE A 15 7.48 21.61 16.42
CA ILE A 15 7.70 20.53 15.45
C ILE A 15 6.54 20.45 14.44
N ILE A 16 5.30 20.60 14.89
CA ILE A 16 4.11 20.65 14.03
C ILE A 16 4.20 21.86 13.10
N THR A 17 4.49 23.04 13.64
CA THR A 17 4.58 24.29 12.86
C THR A 17 5.70 24.24 11.83
N ALA A 18 6.81 23.58 12.17
CA ALA A 18 7.92 23.37 11.25
C ALA A 18 7.63 22.31 10.19
N ASP A 19 6.52 21.59 10.22
CA ASP A 19 6.17 20.49 9.30
C ASP A 19 7.35 19.52 9.10
N LEU A 20 7.95 19.08 10.20
CA LEU A 20 9.22 18.35 10.14
C LEU A 20 9.10 16.99 9.43
N PHE A 21 7.97 16.32 9.61
CA PHE A 21 7.75 14.96 9.14
C PHE A 21 7.13 14.89 7.74
N THR A 22 6.63 16.01 7.22
CA THR A 22 6.00 16.10 5.90
C THR A 22 7.06 16.14 4.80
N ASP A 23 7.06 15.18 3.87
CA ASP A 23 7.86 15.15 2.64
C ASP A 23 9.39 15.22 2.78
N ILE A 24 9.96 14.98 3.97
CA ILE A 24 11.43 15.02 4.18
C ILE A 24 11.93 13.66 4.63
N LYS A 25 12.86 13.04 3.91
CA LYS A 25 13.43 11.74 4.32
C LYS A 25 14.23 11.83 5.62
N LYS A 26 14.14 10.77 6.45
CA LYS A 26 15.05 10.52 7.59
C LYS A 26 16.51 10.60 7.14
N GLY A 27 17.34 11.23 7.97
CA GLY A 27 18.79 11.35 7.72
C GLY A 27 19.20 12.40 6.67
N THR A 28 18.28 13.18 6.11
CA THR A 28 18.65 14.25 5.16
C THR A 28 19.16 15.51 5.85
N ALA A 29 20.04 16.25 5.16
CA ALA A 29 20.50 17.56 5.61
C ALA A 29 19.34 18.54 5.82
N ARG A 30 18.31 18.50 4.95
CA ARG A 30 17.09 19.31 5.09
C ARG A 30 16.36 19.05 6.39
N ARG A 31 16.20 17.77 6.78
CA ARG A 31 15.59 17.42 8.08
C ARG A 31 16.46 17.91 9.24
N SER A 32 17.78 17.79 9.12
CA SER A 32 18.69 18.31 10.14
C SER A 32 18.65 19.84 10.27
N ALA A 33 18.42 20.56 9.18
CA ALA A 33 18.25 22.01 9.20
C ALA A 33 16.95 22.43 9.90
N LYS A 34 15.83 21.74 9.65
CA LYS A 34 14.59 21.98 10.38
C LYS A 34 14.74 21.75 11.89
N TRP A 35 15.45 20.70 12.31
CA TRP A 35 15.76 20.51 13.74
C TRP A 35 16.58 21.66 14.34
N ALA A 36 17.46 22.29 13.58
CA ALA A 36 18.21 23.46 14.03
C ALA A 36 17.29 24.69 14.15
N ALA A 37 16.45 24.93 13.14
CA ALA A 37 15.47 26.02 13.17
C ALA A 37 14.47 25.89 14.34
N ILE A 38 14.02 24.67 14.65
CA ILE A 38 13.16 24.40 15.83
C ILE A 38 13.92 24.74 17.12
N ALA A 39 15.19 24.36 17.24
CA ALA A 39 15.99 24.70 18.42
C ALA A 39 16.15 26.21 18.59
N GLU A 40 16.42 26.94 17.49
CA GLU A 40 16.51 28.40 17.49
C GLU A 40 15.17 29.06 17.88
N ALA A 41 14.05 28.57 17.33
CA ALA A 41 12.71 29.05 17.66
C ALA A 41 12.39 28.84 19.16
N LEU A 42 12.69 27.65 19.70
CA LEU A 42 12.47 27.35 21.12
C LEU A 42 13.31 28.26 22.02
N VAL A 43 14.58 28.49 21.69
CA VAL A 43 15.45 29.41 22.44
C VAL A 43 14.96 30.87 22.38
N ALA A 44 14.27 31.25 21.30
CA ALA A 44 13.69 32.59 21.16
C ALA A 44 12.40 32.81 21.97
N VAL A 45 11.76 31.75 22.48
CA VAL A 45 10.56 31.86 23.31
C VAL A 45 10.92 32.50 24.66
N LYS A 46 10.29 33.65 24.96
CA LYS A 46 10.51 34.41 26.21
C LYS A 46 9.42 34.22 27.25
N ASP A 47 8.26 33.70 26.85
CA ASP A 47 7.05 33.65 27.67
C ASP A 47 6.98 32.42 28.60
N ILE A 48 8.13 31.82 28.93
CA ILE A 48 8.22 30.65 29.80
C ILE A 48 9.09 30.93 31.02
N ASP A 49 8.67 30.41 32.18
CA ASP A 49 9.32 30.62 33.48
C ASP A 49 10.81 30.24 33.47
N VAL A 50 11.16 29.19 32.72
CA VAL A 50 12.53 28.73 32.53
C VAL A 50 12.83 28.74 31.03
N PRO A 51 13.76 29.60 30.56
CA PRO A 51 14.05 29.72 29.14
C PRO A 51 14.74 28.47 28.59
N PHE A 52 14.51 28.19 27.32
CA PHE A 52 15.18 27.10 26.62
C PHE A 52 16.69 27.33 26.51
N ARG A 53 17.46 26.30 26.89
CA ARG A 53 18.91 26.21 26.67
C ARG A 53 19.22 24.87 26.02
N VAL A 54 18.88 24.76 24.74
CA VAL A 54 18.90 23.50 23.99
C VAL A 54 19.57 23.68 22.63
N ASP A 55 20.31 22.66 22.23
CA ASP A 55 20.82 22.51 20.87
C ASP A 55 19.91 21.61 20.05
N LYS A 56 20.07 21.61 18.72
CA LYS A 56 19.35 20.71 17.80
C LYS A 56 19.36 19.24 18.22
N ARG A 57 20.45 18.78 18.86
CA ARG A 57 20.59 17.41 19.36
C ARG A 57 19.69 17.15 20.55
N ALA A 58 19.69 18.05 21.53
CA ALA A 58 18.87 17.93 22.73
C ALA A 58 17.36 17.94 22.40
N VAL A 59 16.95 18.77 21.44
CA VAL A 59 15.57 18.82 20.92
C VAL A 59 15.17 17.48 20.31
N ARG A 60 15.99 16.94 19.41
CA ARG A 60 15.74 15.64 18.77
C ARG A 60 15.71 14.49 19.78
N ASP A 61 16.68 14.44 20.68
CA ASP A 61 16.79 13.38 21.69
C ASP A 61 15.58 13.41 22.64
N ARG A 62 15.09 14.62 23.00
CA ARG A 62 13.87 14.78 23.79
C ARG A 62 12.64 14.29 23.04
N TYR A 63 12.46 14.69 21.79
CA TYR A 63 11.33 14.21 20.98
C TYR A 63 11.33 12.67 20.87
N ASN A 64 12.49 12.07 20.55
CA ASN A 64 12.60 10.62 20.42
C ASN A 64 12.19 9.89 21.71
N LEU A 65 12.63 10.40 22.87
CA LEU A 65 12.25 9.86 24.18
C LEU A 65 10.73 9.93 24.41
N LEU A 66 10.10 11.06 24.08
CA LEU A 66 8.65 11.25 24.23
C LEU A 66 7.88 10.34 23.27
N ALA A 67 8.29 10.27 22.01
CA ALA A 67 7.68 9.44 20.99
C ALA A 67 7.75 7.94 21.36
N GLU A 68 8.90 7.47 21.86
CA GLU A 68 9.06 6.09 22.32
C GLU A 68 8.13 5.77 23.49
N ARG A 69 8.05 6.65 24.49
CA ARG A 69 7.13 6.48 25.63
C ARG A 69 5.68 6.43 25.19
N MET A 70 5.28 7.28 24.25
CA MET A 70 3.91 7.30 23.73
C MET A 70 3.56 6.03 22.94
N ARG A 71 4.48 5.54 22.09
CA ARG A 71 4.29 4.26 21.40
C ARG A 71 4.10 3.09 22.37
N ILE A 72 4.87 3.07 23.46
CA ILE A 72 4.72 2.07 24.52
C ILE A 72 3.36 2.22 25.22
N LYS A 73 2.95 3.46 25.52
CA LYS A 73 1.66 3.75 26.16
C LYS A 73 0.48 3.25 25.30
N ILE A 74 0.44 3.62 24.03
CA ILE A 74 -0.59 3.17 23.07
C ILE A 74 -0.65 1.64 23.01
N LYS A 75 0.50 0.98 22.84
CA LYS A 75 0.58 -0.49 22.77
C LYS A 75 0.12 -1.19 24.05
N ASN A 76 0.31 -0.57 25.21
CA ASN A 76 -0.15 -1.11 26.48
C ASN A 76 -1.66 -0.92 26.66
N GLU A 77 -2.19 0.24 26.24
CA GLU A 77 -3.63 0.51 26.26
C GLU A 77 -4.40 -0.44 25.35
N GLU A 78 -3.93 -0.65 24.11
CA GLU A 78 -4.51 -1.62 23.16
C GLU A 78 -4.61 -3.05 23.74
N LYS A 79 -3.68 -3.42 24.63
CA LYS A 79 -3.67 -4.74 25.29
C LYS A 79 -4.55 -4.81 26.53
N ALA A 80 -4.66 -3.71 27.29
CA ALA A 80 -5.25 -3.71 28.61
C ALA A 80 -6.73 -3.28 28.63
N SER A 81 -7.15 -2.47 27.65
CA SER A 81 -8.49 -1.86 27.62
C SER A 81 -8.99 -1.72 26.19
N SER A 82 -10.26 -2.07 25.96
CA SER A 82 -10.94 -1.76 24.68
C SER A 82 -11.56 -0.35 24.68
N ILE A 83 -11.34 0.44 25.74
CA ILE A 83 -11.84 1.82 25.92
C ILE A 83 -10.63 2.75 25.97
N SER A 84 -10.57 3.75 25.09
CA SER A 84 -9.47 4.71 25.04
C SER A 84 -9.53 5.69 26.22
N PRO A 85 -8.47 5.82 27.03
CA PRO A 85 -8.40 6.82 28.09
C PRO A 85 -8.28 8.24 27.53
N THR A 86 -8.68 9.22 28.33
CA THR A 86 -8.55 10.65 28.02
C THR A 86 -7.07 11.02 27.86
N ARG A 87 -6.69 11.61 26.72
CA ARG A 87 -5.31 12.04 26.41
C ARG A 87 -5.07 13.49 26.84
N SER A 88 -3.87 13.76 27.34
CA SER A 88 -3.40 15.14 27.55
C SER A 88 -3.11 15.81 26.21
N GLU A 89 -3.14 17.14 26.13
CA GLU A 89 -2.83 17.91 24.92
C GLU A 89 -1.44 17.55 24.35
N VAL A 90 -0.45 17.36 25.22
CA VAL A 90 0.91 16.94 24.82
C VAL A 90 0.88 15.54 24.21
N GLU A 91 0.05 14.66 24.74
CA GLU A 91 -0.09 13.28 24.25
C GLU A 91 -0.77 13.25 22.89
N GLU A 92 -1.81 14.05 22.68
CA GLU A 92 -2.49 14.20 21.39
C GLU A 92 -1.55 14.77 20.33
N ALA A 93 -0.77 15.80 20.67
CA ALA A 93 0.24 16.36 19.79
C ALA A 93 1.34 15.34 19.42
N LEU A 94 1.77 14.53 20.40
CA LEU A 94 2.74 13.46 20.15
C LEU A 94 2.15 12.35 19.27
N GLU A 95 0.91 11.93 19.49
CA GLU A 95 0.22 10.95 18.65
C GLU A 95 0.15 11.42 17.19
N TYR A 96 -0.28 12.65 16.98
CA TYR A 96 -0.30 13.27 15.65
C TYR A 96 1.08 13.24 14.99
N LEU A 97 2.13 13.64 15.72
CA LEU A 97 3.50 13.66 15.19
C LEU A 97 4.02 12.26 14.86
N ILE A 98 3.75 11.28 15.73
CA ILE A 98 4.15 9.88 15.53
C ILE A 98 3.44 9.31 14.30
N GLU A 99 2.13 9.52 14.17
CA GLU A 99 1.36 9.05 13.01
C GLU A 99 1.92 9.63 11.72
N LYS A 100 2.21 10.94 11.68
CA LYS A 100 2.82 11.59 10.52
C LYS A 100 4.21 11.04 10.19
N GLU A 101 5.03 10.81 11.22
CA GLU A 101 6.36 10.24 11.04
C GLU A 101 6.31 8.81 10.50
N ASP A 102 5.48 7.96 11.08
CA ASP A 102 5.37 6.55 10.72
C ASP A 102 4.72 6.38 9.34
N ALA A 103 3.67 7.15 9.02
CA ALA A 103 3.05 7.15 7.69
C ALA A 103 4.04 7.55 6.59
N PHE A 104 4.87 8.57 6.85
CA PHE A 104 5.90 8.98 5.89
C PHE A 104 6.96 7.88 5.70
N ASP A 105 7.42 7.26 6.78
CA ASP A 105 8.41 6.18 6.72
C ASP A 105 7.86 4.95 5.99
N GLU A 106 6.59 4.60 6.19
CA GLU A 106 5.91 3.52 5.46
C GLU A 106 5.82 3.79 3.97
N ILE A 107 5.37 5.00 3.57
CA ILE A 107 5.33 5.40 2.15
C ILE A 107 6.72 5.33 1.53
N HIS A 108 7.73 5.85 2.22
CA HIS A 108 9.10 5.84 1.71
C HIS A 108 9.64 4.41 1.59
N LYS A 109 9.39 3.54 2.57
CA LYS A 109 9.81 2.13 2.55
C LYS A 109 9.14 1.37 1.42
N ASN A 110 7.82 1.52 1.25
CA ASN A 110 7.06 0.90 0.16
C ASN A 110 7.56 1.36 -1.21
N ASN A 111 7.88 2.64 -1.37
CA ASN A 111 8.44 3.17 -2.62
C ASN A 111 9.84 2.63 -2.93
N MET A 112 10.68 2.39 -1.91
CA MET A 112 11.99 1.74 -2.12
C MET A 112 11.83 0.29 -2.55
N ASN A 113 11.01 -0.49 -1.84
CA ASN A 113 10.76 -1.89 -2.20
C ASN A 113 10.22 -2.02 -3.64
N ARG A 114 9.29 -1.15 -4.05
CA ARG A 114 8.76 -1.16 -5.43
C ARG A 114 9.84 -0.86 -6.47
N LYS A 115 10.82 -0.01 -6.16
CA LYS A 115 11.94 0.27 -7.08
C LYS A 115 12.86 -0.93 -7.20
N ASP A 116 13.12 -1.61 -6.09
CA ASP A 116 13.95 -2.81 -6.07
C ASP A 116 13.28 -3.95 -6.85
N ASP A 117 11.97 -4.17 -6.67
CA ASP A 117 11.19 -5.17 -7.42
C ASP A 117 11.20 -4.91 -8.93
N VAL A 118 11.07 -3.64 -9.33
CA VAL A 118 11.12 -3.25 -10.76
C VAL A 118 12.52 -3.46 -11.33
N ALA A 119 13.56 -3.08 -10.59
CA ALA A 119 14.94 -3.27 -11.02
C ALA A 119 15.32 -4.77 -11.12
N GLU A 120 14.81 -5.62 -10.23
CA GLU A 120 15.00 -7.07 -10.31
C GLU A 120 14.28 -7.66 -11.53
N ARG A 121 13.04 -7.23 -11.79
CA ARG A 121 12.29 -7.64 -12.98
C ARG A 121 12.98 -7.24 -14.28
N GLU A 122 13.47 -6.01 -14.36
CA GLU A 122 14.20 -5.51 -15.54
C GLU A 122 15.46 -6.34 -15.81
N LYS A 123 16.25 -6.64 -14.76
CA LYS A 123 17.42 -7.53 -14.88
C LYS A 123 17.03 -8.95 -15.33
N ALA A 124 15.94 -9.50 -14.81
CA ALA A 124 15.46 -10.81 -15.23
C ALA A 124 15.00 -10.83 -16.71
N GLU A 125 14.34 -9.77 -17.15
CA GLU A 125 13.93 -9.59 -18.54
C GLU A 125 15.15 -9.39 -19.48
N GLU A 126 16.17 -8.64 -19.04
CA GLU A 126 17.41 -8.48 -19.77
C GLU A 126 18.15 -9.81 -19.95
N LEU A 127 18.32 -10.60 -18.88
CA LEU A 127 18.90 -11.94 -18.95
C LEU A 127 18.12 -12.87 -19.90
N ARG A 128 16.79 -12.79 -19.88
CA ARG A 128 15.92 -13.54 -20.80
C ARG A 128 16.15 -13.12 -22.25
N ASN A 129 16.27 -11.83 -22.53
CA ASN A 129 16.49 -11.32 -23.89
C ASN A 129 17.87 -11.74 -24.42
N VAL A 130 18.92 -11.60 -23.61
CA VAL A 130 20.27 -12.07 -23.95
C VAL A 130 20.29 -13.56 -24.29
N ALA A 131 19.60 -14.39 -23.50
CA ALA A 131 19.50 -15.82 -23.77
C ALA A 131 18.76 -16.12 -25.10
N MET A 132 17.67 -15.39 -25.38
CA MET A 132 16.91 -15.54 -26.63
C MET A 132 17.70 -15.10 -27.86
N GLU A 133 18.47 -14.01 -27.75
CA GLU A 133 19.35 -13.53 -28.83
C GLU A 133 20.48 -14.52 -29.13
N SER A 134 21.07 -15.15 -28.10
CA SER A 134 22.08 -16.19 -28.27
C SER A 134 21.57 -17.44 -29.02
N LEU A 135 20.27 -17.75 -28.94
CA LEU A 135 19.66 -18.83 -29.73
C LEU A 135 19.49 -18.42 -31.20
N GLY A 136 19.26 -17.14 -31.47
CA GLY A 136 19.16 -16.58 -32.82
C GLY A 136 20.49 -16.61 -33.58
N THR A 137 21.61 -16.33 -32.91
CA THR A 137 22.94 -16.32 -33.54
C THR A 137 23.43 -17.72 -33.93
N THR A 138 23.13 -18.76 -33.15
CA THR A 138 23.43 -20.15 -33.51
C THR A 138 22.58 -20.69 -34.67
N LYS A 139 21.42 -20.07 -34.94
CA LYS A 139 20.62 -20.36 -36.13
C LYS A 139 21.19 -19.68 -37.38
N ARG A 140 21.67 -18.44 -37.28
CA ARG A 140 22.30 -17.73 -38.43
C ARG A 140 23.60 -18.38 -38.89
N ARG A 141 24.43 -18.92 -37.97
CA ARG A 141 25.60 -19.73 -38.36
C ARG A 141 25.27 -21.00 -39.17
N LYS A 142 24.02 -21.50 -39.12
CA LYS A 142 23.58 -22.66 -39.93
C LYS A 142 22.98 -22.28 -41.28
N GLU A 143 22.63 -21.01 -41.47
CA GLU A 143 22.11 -20.50 -42.75
C GLU A 143 23.26 -20.03 -43.65
N ASP A 144 24.31 -19.41 -43.08
CA ASP A 144 25.48 -18.95 -43.85
C ASP A 144 26.42 -20.08 -44.34
N GLU A 145 26.30 -21.30 -43.81
CA GLU A 145 27.04 -22.48 -44.30
C GLU A 145 26.38 -23.16 -45.52
N LYS A 146 25.23 -22.68 -46.00
CA LYS A 146 24.50 -23.31 -47.12
C LYS A 146 24.76 -22.71 -48.51
N GLU A 147 25.53 -21.64 -48.61
CA GLU A 147 25.75 -20.96 -49.90
C GLU A 147 27.25 -20.80 -50.24
N ASN A 148 28.09 -21.77 -49.89
CA ASN A 148 29.34 -21.98 -50.63
C ASN A 148 29.98 -23.36 -50.33
N SER A 149 29.65 -24.38 -51.12
CA SER A 149 30.59 -25.42 -51.60
C SER A 149 29.81 -26.59 -52.20
N LEU A 150 29.97 -26.74 -53.51
CA LEU A 150 29.79 -28.00 -54.21
C LEU A 150 30.95 -28.92 -53.79
N ASP A 151 30.78 -29.74 -52.75
CA ASP A 151 31.52 -31.00 -52.64
C ASP A 151 30.78 -32.03 -51.78
N CYS A 152 30.87 -33.27 -52.24
CA CYS A 152 30.01 -34.39 -51.92
C CYS A 152 30.41 -35.08 -50.61
N LYS A 153 29.84 -34.70 -49.45
CA LYS A 153 29.76 -35.61 -48.27
C LYS A 153 28.46 -35.42 -47.50
N GLN A 154 27.50 -36.31 -47.74
CA GLN A 154 26.28 -36.45 -46.93
C GLN A 154 26.64 -36.65 -45.44
N PRO A 155 26.19 -35.79 -44.50
CA PRO A 155 26.35 -36.08 -43.08
C PRO A 155 25.44 -37.28 -42.75
N LYS A 156 26.03 -38.34 -42.19
CA LYS A 156 25.29 -39.52 -41.69
C LYS A 156 24.09 -39.06 -40.87
N ARG A 157 22.87 -39.27 -41.38
CA ARG A 157 21.61 -39.11 -40.62
C ARG A 157 21.77 -39.88 -39.31
N ARG A 158 21.94 -39.16 -38.20
CA ARG A 158 21.93 -39.77 -36.87
C ARG A 158 20.55 -40.41 -36.70
N ARG A 159 20.59 -41.70 -36.39
CA ARG A 159 19.43 -42.58 -36.25
C ARG A 159 18.42 -41.94 -35.29
N SER A 160 17.18 -41.93 -35.72
CA SER A 160 15.99 -41.53 -34.96
C SER A 160 15.91 -42.33 -33.65
N ALA A 161 16.55 -41.83 -32.59
CA ALA A 161 16.48 -42.38 -31.23
C ALA A 161 16.18 -41.25 -30.22
N GLY A 162 15.29 -40.34 -30.61
CA GLY A 162 14.80 -39.25 -29.77
C GLY A 162 13.44 -38.68 -30.21
N SER A 163 12.89 -39.15 -31.33
CA SER A 163 11.59 -38.69 -31.85
C SER A 163 10.46 -38.94 -30.86
N GLU A 164 10.43 -40.14 -30.27
CA GLU A 164 9.38 -40.55 -29.33
C GLU A 164 9.45 -39.79 -28.00
N THR A 165 10.64 -39.65 -27.41
CA THR A 165 10.84 -38.83 -26.20
C THR A 165 10.48 -37.37 -26.44
N MET A 166 10.88 -36.80 -27.59
CA MET A 166 10.53 -35.43 -27.94
C MET A 166 9.03 -35.26 -28.23
N ALA A 167 8.38 -36.25 -28.84
CA ALA A 167 6.93 -36.26 -29.03
C ALA A 167 6.19 -36.35 -27.68
N TYR A 168 6.67 -37.17 -26.74
CA TYR A 168 6.14 -37.26 -25.38
C TYR A 168 6.28 -35.92 -24.64
N LEU A 169 7.46 -35.27 -24.69
CA LEU A 169 7.67 -33.97 -24.06
C LEU A 169 6.76 -32.89 -24.65
N ARG A 170 6.56 -32.86 -25.97
CA ARG A 170 5.61 -31.95 -26.64
C ARG A 170 4.17 -32.23 -26.21
N LYS A 171 3.76 -33.49 -26.16
CA LYS A 171 2.42 -33.91 -25.72
C LYS A 171 2.16 -33.55 -24.26
N LYS A 172 3.16 -33.75 -23.39
CA LYS A 172 3.12 -33.37 -21.97
C LYS A 172 2.98 -31.86 -21.80
N SER A 173 3.82 -31.07 -22.49
CA SER A 173 3.73 -29.60 -22.48
C SER A 173 2.37 -29.09 -23.00
N LYS A 174 1.81 -29.74 -24.03
CA LYS A 174 0.48 -29.38 -24.55
C LYS A 174 -0.62 -29.66 -23.53
N LYS A 175 -0.60 -30.82 -22.89
CA LYS A 175 -1.57 -31.18 -21.83
C LYS A 175 -1.48 -30.24 -20.63
N GLU A 176 -0.27 -29.90 -20.19
CA GLU A 176 -0.08 -29.01 -19.04
C GLU A 176 -0.56 -27.57 -19.35
N ARG A 177 -0.38 -27.09 -20.59
CA ARG A 177 -0.92 -25.79 -21.02
C ARG A 177 -2.44 -25.82 -21.10
N GLN A 178 -3.03 -26.91 -21.60
CA GLN A 178 -4.48 -27.08 -21.66
C GLN A 178 -5.09 -27.11 -20.26
N GLY A 179 -4.55 -27.90 -19.33
CA GLY A 179 -5.03 -27.93 -17.95
C GLY A 179 -4.95 -26.57 -17.24
N ARG A 180 -3.86 -25.81 -17.43
CA ARG A 180 -3.76 -24.44 -16.90
C ARG A 180 -4.78 -23.48 -17.53
N ALA A 181 -5.07 -23.62 -18.82
CA ALA A 181 -6.07 -22.77 -19.48
C ALA A 181 -7.49 -23.09 -18.97
N GLU A 182 -7.83 -24.37 -18.84
CA GLU A 182 -9.11 -24.84 -18.31
C GLU A 182 -9.30 -24.42 -16.84
N GLU A 183 -8.27 -24.48 -16.00
CA GLU A 183 -8.32 -24.01 -14.60
C GLU A 183 -8.57 -22.50 -14.51
N ILE A 184 -7.89 -21.71 -15.35
CA ILE A 184 -8.10 -20.26 -15.43
C ILE A 184 -9.53 -19.94 -15.89
N GLU A 185 -10.04 -20.69 -16.86
CA GLU A 185 -11.41 -20.51 -17.37
C GLU A 185 -12.47 -20.84 -16.32
N LEU A 186 -12.31 -21.95 -15.60
CA LEU A 186 -13.19 -22.30 -14.47
C LEU A 186 -13.18 -21.24 -13.37
N ARG A 187 -12.00 -20.73 -13.02
CA ARG A 187 -11.86 -19.69 -11.98
C ARG A 187 -12.50 -18.37 -12.42
N LYS A 188 -12.40 -18.01 -13.70
CA LYS A 188 -13.11 -16.85 -14.26
C LYS A 188 -14.63 -17.04 -14.22
N ALA A 189 -15.12 -18.21 -14.59
CA ALA A 189 -16.55 -18.52 -14.55
C ALA A 189 -17.13 -18.47 -13.12
N GLN A 190 -16.37 -18.95 -12.13
CA GLN A 190 -16.74 -18.84 -10.71
C GLN A 190 -16.85 -17.38 -10.26
N LEU A 191 -15.84 -16.56 -10.54
CA LEU A 191 -15.86 -15.13 -10.21
C LEU A 191 -17.02 -14.40 -10.91
N GLU A 192 -17.32 -14.74 -12.17
CA GLU A 192 -18.45 -14.14 -12.89
C GLU A 192 -19.80 -14.53 -12.26
N LEU A 193 -19.94 -15.78 -11.79
CA LEU A 193 -21.13 -16.23 -11.08
C LEU A 193 -21.28 -15.53 -9.72
N GLU A 194 -20.19 -15.39 -8.96
CA GLU A 194 -20.15 -14.64 -7.70
C GLU A 194 -20.56 -13.18 -7.93
N GLN A 195 -20.00 -12.51 -8.93
CA GLN A 195 -20.39 -11.14 -9.30
C GLN A 195 -21.88 -11.03 -9.69
N LYS A 196 -22.41 -12.01 -10.43
CA LYS A 196 -23.83 -12.06 -10.76
C LYS A 196 -24.69 -12.25 -9.51
N ASN A 197 -24.28 -13.12 -8.59
CA ASN A 197 -24.98 -13.36 -7.33
C ASN A 197 -24.98 -12.10 -6.44
N GLU A 198 -23.83 -11.43 -6.31
CA GLU A 198 -23.71 -10.15 -5.60
C GLU A 198 -24.59 -9.07 -6.23
N MET A 199 -24.58 -8.95 -7.56
CA MET A 199 -25.42 -7.98 -8.27
C MET A 199 -26.92 -8.29 -8.08
N MET A 200 -27.32 -9.57 -8.10
CA MET A 200 -28.69 -9.99 -7.83
C MET A 200 -29.10 -9.70 -6.39
N PHE A 201 -28.23 -9.97 -5.42
CA PHE A 201 -28.45 -9.65 -4.01
C PHE A 201 -28.63 -8.14 -3.81
N CYS A 202 -27.75 -7.31 -4.40
CA CYS A 202 -27.85 -5.86 -4.36
C CYS A 202 -29.16 -5.33 -4.96
N LYS A 203 -29.58 -5.86 -6.12
CA LYS A 203 -30.88 -5.52 -6.73
C LYS A 203 -32.06 -5.89 -5.82
N CYS A 204 -32.01 -7.05 -5.17
CA CYS A 204 -33.06 -7.49 -4.25
C CYS A 204 -33.16 -6.61 -3.00
N CYS A 205 -32.01 -6.26 -2.38
CA CYS A 205 -31.94 -5.33 -1.26
C CYS A 205 -32.49 -3.95 -1.63
N ASN A 206 -32.10 -3.41 -2.78
CA ASN A 206 -32.58 -2.11 -3.25
C ASN A 206 -34.09 -2.11 -3.51
N ASN A 207 -34.64 -3.18 -4.09
CA ASN A 207 -36.09 -3.30 -4.32
C ASN A 207 -36.86 -3.43 -3.00
N SER A 208 -36.35 -4.22 -2.05
CA SER A 208 -36.94 -4.36 -0.70
C SER A 208 -36.95 -3.02 0.06
N ASN A 209 -35.85 -2.27 0.00
CA ASN A 209 -35.75 -0.95 0.62
C ASN A 209 -36.70 0.08 -0.04
N ASN A 210 -36.80 0.07 -1.37
CA ASN A 210 -37.76 0.91 -2.09
C ASN A 210 -39.22 0.57 -1.74
N ASN A 211 -39.55 -0.72 -1.60
CA ASN A 211 -40.90 -1.15 -1.21
C ASN A 211 -41.23 -0.76 0.24
N LYS A 212 -40.28 -0.87 1.17
CA LYS A 212 -40.42 -0.38 2.55
C LYS A 212 -40.61 1.14 2.60
N SER A 213 -39.84 1.88 1.81
CA SER A 213 -39.97 3.34 1.70
C SER A 213 -41.35 3.75 1.17
N LYS A 214 -41.86 3.07 0.13
CA LYS A 214 -43.20 3.32 -0.40
C LYS A 214 -44.30 2.99 0.62
N LEU A 215 -44.15 1.89 1.36
CA LEU A 215 -45.11 1.50 2.41
C LEU A 215 -45.15 2.55 3.53
N LEU A 216 -43.98 3.02 3.99
CA LEU A 216 -43.89 4.10 4.99
C LEU A 216 -44.56 5.38 4.50
N GLN A 217 -44.34 5.77 3.23
CA GLN A 217 -44.95 6.96 2.64
C GLN A 217 -46.49 6.85 2.53
N CYS A 218 -47.01 5.67 2.19
CA CYS A 218 -48.45 5.41 2.17
C CYS A 218 -49.08 5.46 3.57
N CYS A 219 -48.41 4.90 4.59
CA CYS A 219 -48.87 4.96 5.98
C CYS A 219 -48.89 6.41 6.50
N SER A 220 -47.87 7.21 6.18
CA SER A 220 -47.84 8.63 6.54
C SER A 220 -48.95 9.44 5.85
N SER A 221 -49.22 9.16 4.57
CA SER A 221 -50.27 9.87 3.80
C SER A 221 -51.69 9.52 4.27
N ASN A 222 -51.94 8.27 4.64
CA ASN A 222 -53.23 7.83 5.18
C ASN A 222 -53.49 8.39 6.59
N ASN A 223 -52.45 8.57 7.40
CA ASN A 223 -52.58 9.18 8.73
C ASN A 223 -52.91 10.68 8.65
N SER A 224 -52.36 11.39 7.66
CA SER A 224 -52.69 12.80 7.38
C SER A 224 -54.13 12.98 6.89
N ASN A 225 -54.63 12.08 6.04
CA ASN A 225 -56.01 12.14 5.55
C ASN A 225 -57.06 11.73 6.60
N SER A 226 -56.73 10.83 7.54
CA SER A 226 -57.63 10.46 8.64
C SER A 226 -57.79 11.58 9.69
N ASN A 227 -56.82 12.48 9.81
CA ASN A 227 -56.89 13.60 10.76
C ASN A 227 -57.66 14.80 10.20
N ASN A 228 -57.71 14.97 8.87
CA ASN A 228 -58.48 16.04 8.22
C ASN A 228 -59.99 15.72 8.07
N SER A 229 -60.39 14.45 8.10
CA SER A 229 -61.81 14.06 8.03
C SER A 229 -62.54 14.12 9.39
N ARG A 230 -61.83 14.37 10.50
CA ARG A 230 -62.40 14.48 11.85
C ARG A 230 -62.73 15.91 12.29
N LEU A 231 -62.47 16.91 11.44
CA LEU A 231 -62.65 18.34 11.73
C LEU A 231 -63.78 19.03 10.96
N ASN A 232 -64.64 18.29 10.26
CA ASN A 232 -65.82 18.84 9.60
C ASN A 232 -67.06 18.01 9.91
N PHE A 233 -67.77 18.37 10.97
CA PHE A 233 -69.22 18.23 11.02
C PHE A 233 -69.81 19.53 11.63
N PRO A 234 -70.88 20.08 11.03
CA PRO A 234 -71.39 21.43 11.27
C PRO A 234 -72.06 21.61 12.65
#